data_AF-A0AAN4ZS19-F1
#
_entry.id   AF-A0AAN4ZS19-F1
#
_cell.length_a   1.000
_cell.length_b   1.000
_cell.length_c   1.000
_cell.angle_alpha   90.00
_cell.angle_beta   90.00
_cell.angle_gamma   90.00
#
_symmetry.space_group_name_H-M   'P 1'
#
loop_
_entity.id
_entity.type
_entity.pdbx_description
1 polymer ?
#
loop_
_entity_poly.entity_id
_entity_poly.type
_entity_poly.pdbx_seq_one_letter_code
_entity_poly.pdbx_strand_id
1 'polypeptide(L)' 'SLTVVRKGNGPVQRMSNVVMDPPKTPQCVLCEIYPKTSYAYASHLRVHHDSTLNKNGIYLMCVCGRR' A
#
# COMPACT_ATOMS: atom_id res chain seq x y z
N SER A 1 10.87 4.25 -1.17
CA SER A 1 9.75 3.86 -0.29
C SER A 1 8.56 3.40 -1.14
N LEU A 2 7.64 2.64 -0.57
CA LEU A 2 6.44 2.12 -1.24
C LEU A 2 5.19 2.76 -0.62
N THR A 3 4.18 3.07 -1.43
CA THR A 3 2.91 3.67 -0.99
C THR A 3 1.73 2.86 -1.54
N VAL A 4 0.67 2.74 -0.74
CA VAL A 4 -0.60 2.12 -1.17
C VAL A 4 -1.51 3.19 -1.72
N VAL A 5 -2.09 2.96 -2.90
CA VAL A 5 -3.03 3.85 -3.56
C VAL A 5 -4.35 3.11 -3.82
N ARG A 6 -5.49 3.75 -3.52
CA ARG A 6 -6.82 3.20 -3.83
C ARG A 6 -7.22 3.53 -5.27
N LYS A 7 -7.81 2.56 -5.97
CA LYS A 7 -8.47 2.70 -7.28
C LYS A 7 -9.79 3.45 -7.06
N GLY A 8 -9.74 4.77 -7.05
CA GLY A 8 -10.93 5.61 -7.16
C GLY A 8 -11.19 6.01 -8.61
N ASN A 9 -12.46 6.15 -9.01
CA ASN A 9 -12.90 6.75 -10.29
C ASN A 9 -12.69 8.29 -10.33
N GLY A 10 -11.74 8.83 -9.55
CA GLY A 10 -11.49 10.25 -9.37
C GLY A 10 -10.01 10.51 -9.09
N PRO A 11 -9.57 11.78 -9.08
CA PRO A 11 -8.17 12.14 -8.97
C PRO A 11 -7.54 11.50 -7.73
N VAL A 12 -6.40 10.84 -7.95
CA VAL A 12 -5.65 10.07 -6.97
C VAL A 12 -5.42 10.90 -5.71
N GLN A 13 -6.22 10.66 -4.66
CA GLN A 13 -5.98 11.28 -3.36
C GLN A 13 -4.75 10.61 -2.76
N ARG A 14 -3.61 11.31 -2.82
CA ARG A 14 -2.48 11.02 -1.95
C ARG A 14 -2.98 11.21 -0.52
N MET A 15 -3.13 10.11 0.22
CA MET A 15 -3.20 10.16 1.68
C MET A 15 -1.86 10.71 2.18
N SER A 16 -1.79 12.03 2.28
CA SER A 16 -0.68 12.77 2.86
C SER A 16 -1.24 13.49 4.06
N ASN A 17 -1.08 12.90 5.23
CA ASN A 17 -1.16 13.60 6.51
C ASN A 17 -0.35 12.77 7.51
N VAL A 18 0.94 13.12 7.63
CA VAL A 18 1.71 13.32 8.87
C VAL A 18 3.19 13.38 8.49
N VAL A 19 3.81 14.52 8.77
CA VAL A 19 5.25 14.78 8.70
C VAL A 19 5.90 14.12 9.92
N MET A 20 6.45 12.93 9.75
CA MET A 20 7.53 12.28 10.51
C MET A 20 7.98 11.16 9.57
N ASP A 21 9.28 11.08 9.22
CA ASP A 21 9.89 10.17 8.23
C ASP A 21 8.94 9.09 7.67
N PRO A 22 8.48 9.18 6.40
CA PRO A 22 7.50 8.24 5.88
C PRO A 22 8.06 6.83 6.11
N PRO A 23 7.32 5.93 6.80
CA PRO A 23 7.79 4.57 6.99
C PRO A 23 8.19 4.07 5.61
N LYS A 24 9.40 3.52 5.48
CA LYS A 24 9.94 3.06 4.18
C LYS A 24 8.99 2.10 3.46
N THR A 25 8.01 1.57 4.21
CA THR A 25 7.18 0.41 3.97
C THR A 25 5.71 0.76 4.27
N PRO A 26 4.76 0.46 3.36
CA PRO A 26 3.35 0.81 3.55
C PRO A 26 2.68 -0.05 4.62
N GLN A 27 1.75 0.54 5.37
CA GLN A 27 0.86 -0.18 6.28
C GLN A 27 -0.19 -0.97 5.50
N CYS A 28 -0.56 -2.15 5.97
CA CYS A 28 -1.68 -2.91 5.41
C CYS A 28 -2.99 -2.13 5.54
N VAL A 29 -3.89 -2.24 4.56
CA VAL A 29 -5.22 -1.58 4.60
C VAL A 29 -6.24 -2.33 5.44
N LEU A 30 -5.92 -3.56 5.87
CA LEU A 30 -6.82 -4.44 6.63
C LEU A 30 -6.33 -4.71 8.06
N CYS A 31 -5.08 -4.33 8.39
CA CYS A 31 -4.51 -4.49 9.73
C CYS A 31 -3.34 -3.53 9.96
N GLU A 32 -2.72 -3.56 11.14
CA GLU A 32 -1.65 -2.64 11.54
C GLU A 32 -0.23 -3.13 11.22
N ILE A 33 -0.08 -4.18 10.40
CA ILE A 33 1.24 -4.67 9.96
C ILE A 33 1.82 -3.74 8.89
N TYR A 34 3.15 -3.58 8.90
CA TYR A 34 3.93 -2.80 7.93
C TYR A 34 4.85 -3.72 7.10
N PRO A 35 4.36 -4.36 6.02
CA PRO A 35 5.16 -5.27 5.22
C PRO A 35 6.33 -4.54 4.53
N LYS A 36 7.54 -5.09 4.64
CA LYS A 36 8.77 -4.40 4.24
C LYS A 36 8.98 -4.24 2.73
N THR A 37 8.31 -5.06 1.93
CA THR A 37 8.45 -5.08 0.46
C THR A 37 7.09 -5.24 -0.20
N SER A 38 7.00 -4.93 -1.49
CA SER A 38 5.77 -5.16 -2.26
C SER A 38 5.37 -6.64 -2.28
N TYR A 39 6.35 -7.54 -2.38
CA TYR A 39 6.13 -8.98 -2.27
C TYR A 39 5.60 -9.37 -0.90
N ALA A 40 6.22 -8.89 0.18
CA ALA A 40 5.76 -9.16 1.54
C ALA A 40 4.33 -8.64 1.76
N TYR A 41 3.99 -7.48 1.19
CA TYR A 41 2.65 -6.92 1.26
C TYR A 41 1.61 -7.78 0.53
N ALA A 42 1.92 -8.20 -0.70
CA ALA A 42 1.03 -9.06 -1.49
C ALA A 42 0.85 -10.44 -0.84
N SER A 43 1.94 -11.01 -0.31
CA SER A 43 1.90 -12.28 0.44
C SER A 43 1.07 -12.16 1.71
N HIS A 44 1.27 -11.08 2.48
CA HIS A 44 0.51 -10.80 3.69
C HIS A 44 -1.00 -10.73 3.44
N LEU A 45 -1.43 -10.01 2.39
CA LEU A 45 -2.84 -9.97 2.02
C LEU A 45 -3.42 -11.35 1.70
N ARG A 46 -2.66 -12.19 0.99
CA ARG A 46 -3.12 -13.54 0.61
C ARG A 46 -3.22 -14.46 1.82
N VAL A 47 -2.18 -14.49 2.66
CA VAL A 47 -2.07 -15.45 3.76
C VAL A 47 -2.94 -15.07 4.95
N HIS A 48 -3.03 -13.79 5.29
CA HIS A 48 -3.72 -13.34 6.51
C HIS A 48 -5.13 -12.80 6.29
N HIS A 49 -5.47 -12.40 5.06
CA HIS A 49 -6.74 -11.75 4.77
C HIS A 49 -7.53 -12.42 3.63
N ASP A 50 -7.04 -13.54 3.06
CA ASP A 50 -7.57 -14.16 1.84
C ASP A 50 -7.88 -13.14 0.73
N SER A 51 -7.04 -12.11 0.67
CA SER A 51 -7.29 -10.92 -0.13
C SER A 51 -6.13 -10.62 -1.06
N THR A 52 -6.36 -9.70 -1.99
CA THR A 52 -5.34 -9.26 -2.95
C THR A 52 -5.42 -7.75 -3.14
N LEU A 53 -4.38 -7.15 -3.70
CA LEU A 53 -4.39 -5.73 -4.06
C LEU A 53 -5.62 -5.40 -4.92
N ASN A 54 -5.92 -6.23 -5.93
CA ASN A 54 -7.07 -6.01 -6.80
C ASN A 54 -8.42 -6.19 -6.10
N LYS A 55 -8.56 -7.21 -5.23
CA LYS A 55 -9.79 -7.43 -4.44
C LYS A 55 -10.11 -6.22 -3.54
N ASN A 56 -9.09 -5.57 -2.98
CA ASN A 56 -9.26 -4.37 -2.15
C ASN A 56 -9.32 -3.06 -2.95
N GLY A 57 -9.26 -3.12 -4.29
CA GLY A 57 -9.20 -1.93 -5.12
C GLY A 57 -7.98 -1.06 -4.80
N ILE A 58 -6.81 -1.64 -4.55
CA ILE A 58 -5.56 -0.92 -4.28
C ILE A 58 -4.43 -1.35 -5.22
N TYR A 59 -3.39 -0.53 -5.31
CA TYR A 59 -2.11 -0.89 -5.92
C TYR A 59 -0.95 -0.29 -5.13
N LEU A 60 0.23 -0.89 -5.27
CA LEU A 60 1.47 -0.38 -4.67
C LEU A 60 2.23 0.46 -5.69
N MET A 61 2.72 1.62 -5.27
CA MET A 61 3.51 2.52 -6.12
C MET A 61 4.83 2.87 -5.42
N CYS A 62 5.94 2.87 -6.17
CA CYS A 62 7.19 3.44 -5.65
C CYS A 62 7.06 4.97 -5.57
N VAL A 63 7.47 5.57 -4.45
CA VAL A 63 7.53 7.05 -4.36
C VAL A 63 8.61 7.64 -5.28
N CYS A 64 9.51 6.79 -5.78
CA CYS A 64 10.57 7.16 -6.72
C CYS A 64 10.07 7.42 -8.16
N GLY A 65 8.79 7.19 -8.46
CA GLY A 65 8.20 7.46 -9.77
C GLY A 65 8.68 6.56 -10.92
N ARG A 66 9.57 5.59 -10.67
CA ARG A 66 9.98 4.59 -11.66
C ARG A 66 9.00 3.41 -11.66
N ARG A 67 8.54 3.03 -12.86
CA ARG A 67 7.67 1.88 -13.11
C ARG A 67 8.47 0.60 -13.17
#